data_AF-A0A3B8SX83-F1
#
_entry.id   AF-A0A3B8SX83-F1
#
_cell.length_a   1.000
_cell.length_b   1.000
_cell.length_c   1.000
_cell.angle_alpha   90.00
_cell.angle_beta   90.00
_cell.angle_gamma   90.00
#
_symmetry.space_group_name_H-M   'P 1'
#
loop_
_entity.id
_entity.type
_entity.pdbx_description
1 polymer ?
#
loop_
_entity_poly.entity_id
_entity_poly.type
_entity_poly.pdbx_seq_one_letter_code
_entity_poly.pdbx_strand_id
1 'polypeptide(L)'
;MIKLEKLSVEEINKQPSYIDQIMSLYNNDLSGEFFKYVFNGQERWLYRVDGYCTILMNDGEYIYYTSFYVNNDDYSIPYMEFDEFSAGVDNDEVLLWKEGDHISESLRTVNRNELANNDGYTGLIVHHQRNSETGEDMLVSYQNQYREDGRIFSCNLRTPFVICFVNGNKVTKYLNFRTNRDYFSYDVITIKEYGLSEFLKNGSYALQGDYEIRRYFKVLFQKEDGTCILGVPIFHPYKEEEMQQMIKDKGFRLEIPQYVLDYYNGEYEESLEYKELALALKDFDLEMATKRKEKVGS
;
A
#
# COMPACT_ATOMS: atom_id res chain seq x y z
N MET A 1 -18.09 -16.02 10.67
CA MET A 1 -17.87 -15.94 12.13
C MET A 1 -17.26 -17.24 12.61
N ILE A 2 -15.94 -17.21 12.79
CA ILE A 2 -15.12 -18.30 13.30
C ILE A 2 -15.47 -18.61 14.76
N LYS A 3 -15.45 -19.90 15.11
CA LYS A 3 -15.51 -20.39 16.49
C LYS A 3 -14.22 -21.14 16.82
N LEU A 4 -13.53 -20.70 17.87
CA LEU A 4 -12.32 -21.34 18.36
C LEU A 4 -12.66 -22.46 19.34
N GLU A 5 -12.01 -23.62 19.17
CA GLU A 5 -12.01 -24.70 20.16
C GLU A 5 -10.58 -24.97 20.60
N LYS A 6 -10.29 -24.80 21.89
CA LYS A 6 -8.97 -25.08 22.45
C LYS A 6 -8.68 -26.58 22.42
N LEU A 7 -7.56 -26.95 21.82
CA LEU A 7 -7.14 -28.34 21.68
C LEU A 7 -6.56 -28.89 22.99
N SER A 8 -6.90 -30.13 23.31
CA SER A 8 -6.28 -30.88 24.41
C SER A 8 -4.89 -31.40 24.04
N VAL A 9 -4.06 -31.68 25.05
CA VAL A 9 -2.71 -32.28 24.85
C VAL A 9 -2.79 -33.59 24.06
N GLU A 10 -3.84 -34.39 24.27
CA GLU A 10 -4.07 -35.65 23.55
C GLU A 10 -4.40 -35.43 22.07
N GLU A 11 -5.13 -34.36 21.73
CA GLU A 11 -5.40 -33.99 20.34
C GLU A 11 -4.14 -33.44 19.66
N ILE A 12 -3.37 -32.58 20.35
CA ILE A 12 -2.12 -32.01 19.84
C ILE A 12 -1.14 -33.13 19.48
N ASN A 13 -0.93 -34.09 20.39
CA ASN A 13 -0.01 -35.21 20.18
C ASN A 13 -0.41 -36.17 19.04
N LYS A 14 -1.65 -36.09 18.52
CA LYS A 14 -2.06 -36.88 17.34
C LYS A 14 -1.59 -36.26 16.02
N GLN A 15 -1.12 -35.02 16.03
CA GLN A 15 -0.64 -34.30 14.84
C GLN A 15 0.82 -33.86 15.01
N PRO A 16 1.78 -34.80 15.06
CA PRO A 16 3.20 -34.49 15.29
C PRO A 16 3.77 -33.52 14.25
N SER A 17 3.30 -33.58 13.02
CA SER A 17 3.76 -32.70 11.94
C SER A 17 3.45 -31.21 12.19
N TYR A 18 2.31 -30.89 12.81
CA TYR A 18 2.01 -29.51 13.21
C TYR A 18 2.88 -29.04 14.38
N ILE A 19 3.18 -29.94 15.31
CA ILE A 19 4.07 -29.64 16.44
C ILE A 19 5.49 -29.35 15.92
N ASP A 20 6.01 -30.19 15.03
CA ASP A 20 7.34 -30.04 14.44
C ASP A 20 7.46 -28.70 13.69
N GLN A 21 6.40 -28.30 12.96
CA GLN A 21 6.36 -27.01 12.28
C GLN A 21 6.43 -25.83 13.27
N ILE A 22 5.65 -25.85 14.35
CA ILE A 22 5.70 -24.80 15.39
C ILE A 22 7.06 -24.78 16.08
N MET A 23 7.60 -25.93 16.45
CA MET A 23 8.94 -26.00 17.04
C MET A 23 10.00 -25.41 16.12
N SER A 24 9.91 -25.64 14.81
CA SER A 24 10.81 -25.03 13.82
C SER A 24 10.67 -23.50 13.78
N LEU A 25 9.44 -22.98 13.79
CA LEU A 25 9.18 -21.54 13.73
C LEU A 25 9.57 -20.79 15.02
N TYR A 26 9.40 -21.45 16.17
CA TYR A 26 9.56 -20.84 17.49
C TYR A 26 10.76 -21.40 18.29
N ASN A 27 11.78 -21.94 17.61
CA ASN A 27 13.03 -22.44 18.23
C ASN A 27 12.79 -23.45 19.39
N ASN A 28 11.89 -24.41 19.19
CA ASN A 28 11.44 -25.42 20.14
C ASN A 28 10.62 -24.89 21.34
N ASP A 29 10.09 -23.68 21.27
CA ASP A 29 9.14 -23.16 22.27
C ASP A 29 7.69 -23.58 21.93
N LEU A 30 7.05 -24.27 22.87
CA LEU A 30 5.65 -24.70 22.83
C LEU A 30 4.84 -24.18 24.02
N SER A 31 5.23 -23.04 24.58
CA SER A 31 4.54 -22.40 25.70
C SER A 31 3.16 -21.83 25.35
N GLY A 32 2.85 -21.72 24.06
CA GLY A 32 1.59 -21.18 23.56
C GLY A 32 0.38 -22.11 23.67
N GLU A 33 -0.73 -21.67 23.09
CA GLU A 33 -2.01 -22.36 23.07
C GLU A 33 -2.37 -22.79 21.65
N PHE A 34 -2.94 -23.99 21.52
CA PHE A 34 -3.44 -24.52 20.26
C PHE A 34 -4.96 -24.49 20.22
N PHE A 35 -5.50 -24.05 19.09
CA PHE A 35 -6.93 -24.02 18.80
C PHE A 35 -7.19 -24.70 17.45
N LYS A 36 -8.39 -25.26 17.30
CA LYS A 36 -8.95 -25.65 16.01
C LYS A 36 -10.14 -24.77 15.67
N TYR A 37 -10.34 -24.52 14.38
CA TYR A 37 -11.48 -23.78 13.86
C TYR A 37 -11.78 -24.15 12.41
N VAL A 38 -12.90 -23.66 11.90
CA VAL A 38 -13.30 -23.84 10.49
C VAL A 38 -13.41 -22.49 9.81
N PHE A 39 -12.76 -22.35 8.66
CA PHE A 39 -12.88 -21.18 7.78
C PHE A 39 -13.10 -21.66 6.34
N ASN A 40 -14.09 -21.08 5.65
CA ASN A 40 -14.51 -21.49 4.30
C ASN A 40 -14.69 -23.02 4.12
N GLY A 41 -15.17 -23.70 5.16
CA GLY A 41 -15.43 -25.15 5.13
C GLY A 41 -14.20 -26.03 5.37
N GLN A 42 -13.02 -25.44 5.61
CA GLN A 42 -11.78 -26.15 5.90
C GLN A 42 -11.43 -26.06 7.39
N GLU A 43 -11.02 -27.18 7.99
CA GLU A 43 -10.47 -27.19 9.35
C GLU A 43 -9.04 -26.66 9.34
N ARG A 44 -8.73 -25.78 10.29
CA ARG A 44 -7.43 -25.14 10.44
C ARG A 44 -7.02 -25.14 11.91
N TRP A 45 -5.72 -25.13 12.14
CA TRP A 45 -5.14 -25.00 13.47
C TRP A 45 -4.61 -23.58 13.66
N LEU A 46 -4.79 -23.04 14.85
CA LEU A 46 -4.20 -21.77 15.27
C LEU A 46 -3.29 -22.04 16.47
N TYR A 47 -2.02 -21.72 16.34
CA TYR A 47 -1.10 -21.61 17.47
C TYR A 47 -0.97 -20.15 17.88
N ARG A 48 -1.16 -19.85 19.17
CA ARG A 48 -1.01 -18.50 19.73
C ARG A 48 0.01 -18.51 20.85
N VAL A 49 1.01 -17.63 20.76
CA VAL A 49 1.93 -17.32 21.85
C VAL A 49 1.99 -15.81 22.01
N ASP A 50 1.59 -15.32 23.18
CA ASP A 50 1.31 -13.90 23.42
C ASP A 50 0.37 -13.31 22.34
N GLY A 51 0.84 -12.30 21.59
CA GLY A 51 0.12 -11.70 20.46
C GLY A 51 0.40 -12.37 19.12
N TYR A 52 1.40 -13.24 19.01
CA TYR A 52 1.75 -13.91 17.76
C TYR A 52 0.81 -15.09 17.50
N CYS A 53 0.19 -15.07 16.33
CA CYS A 53 -0.77 -16.05 15.87
C CYS A 53 -0.24 -16.71 14.60
N THR A 54 -0.16 -18.04 14.58
CA THR A 54 0.25 -18.81 13.40
C THR A 54 -0.87 -19.78 13.03
N ILE A 55 -1.39 -19.62 11.82
CA ILE A 55 -2.39 -20.50 11.24
C ILE A 55 -1.66 -21.63 10.53
N LEU A 56 -2.12 -22.86 10.73
CA LEU A 56 -1.60 -24.08 10.12
C LEU A 56 -2.73 -24.77 9.36
N MET A 57 -2.44 -25.19 8.14
CA MET A 57 -3.35 -25.95 7.30
C MET A 57 -2.59 -27.07 6.60
N ASN A 58 -3.20 -28.25 6.50
CA ASN A 58 -2.64 -29.39 5.77
C ASN A 58 -3.52 -29.68 4.54
N ASP A 59 -2.95 -29.67 3.34
CA ASP A 59 -3.65 -30.01 2.09
C ASP A 59 -3.64 -31.51 1.75
N GLY A 60 -3.02 -32.32 2.60
CA GLY A 60 -2.79 -33.75 2.42
C GLY A 60 -1.35 -34.11 2.08
N GLU A 61 -0.54 -33.16 1.61
CA GLU A 61 0.86 -33.36 1.23
C GLU A 61 1.80 -32.40 1.97
N TYR A 62 1.41 -31.13 2.12
CA TYR A 62 2.19 -30.06 2.75
C TYR A 62 1.43 -29.39 3.88
N ILE A 63 2.19 -28.88 4.84
CA ILE A 63 1.68 -27.96 5.85
C ILE A 63 1.98 -26.55 5.38
N TYR A 64 0.94 -25.79 5.08
CA TYR A 64 1.03 -24.34 4.87
C TYR A 64 0.85 -23.63 6.20
N TYR A 65 1.53 -22.50 6.34
CA TYR A 65 1.32 -21.62 7.46
C TYR A 65 1.35 -20.17 7.02
N THR A 66 0.67 -19.33 7.79
CA THR A 66 0.75 -17.87 7.72
C THR A 66 0.63 -17.31 9.12
N SER A 67 1.28 -16.18 9.38
CA SER A 67 1.30 -15.57 10.70
C SER A 67 0.71 -14.16 10.69
N PHE A 68 0.12 -13.77 11.81
CA PHE A 68 -0.32 -12.41 12.06
C PHE A 68 -0.10 -12.07 13.54
N TYR A 69 -0.07 -10.79 13.85
CA TYR A 69 0.06 -10.33 15.23
C TYR A 69 -1.24 -9.66 15.67
N VAL A 70 -1.71 -10.01 16.86
CA VAL A 70 -2.83 -9.39 17.53
C VAL A 70 -2.31 -8.66 18.77
N ASN A 71 -2.66 -7.38 18.90
CA ASN A 71 -2.38 -6.64 20.13
C ASN A 71 -3.28 -7.19 21.26
N ASN A 72 -2.65 -7.66 22.34
CA ASN A 72 -3.35 -8.30 23.45
C ASN A 72 -4.30 -7.36 24.21
N ASP A 73 -4.12 -6.04 24.12
CA ASP A 73 -4.92 -5.08 24.86
C ASP A 73 -6.25 -4.75 24.17
N ASP A 74 -6.22 -4.54 22.85
CA ASP A 74 -7.37 -4.05 22.07
C ASP A 74 -7.81 -4.97 20.92
N TYR A 75 -7.07 -6.06 20.68
CA TYR A 75 -7.27 -7.02 19.60
C TYR A 75 -7.17 -6.40 18.20
N SER A 76 -6.48 -5.26 18.07
CA SER A 76 -6.08 -4.73 16.77
C SER A 76 -5.00 -5.61 16.13
N ILE A 77 -4.93 -5.59 14.79
CA ILE A 77 -3.98 -6.39 14.02
C ILE A 77 -2.95 -5.43 13.39
N PRO A 78 -1.82 -5.15 14.04
CA PRO A 78 -0.78 -4.29 13.50
C PRO A 78 0.12 -4.97 12.47
N TYR A 79 0.03 -6.30 12.32
CA TYR A 79 0.83 -7.05 11.34
C TYR A 79 0.07 -8.26 10.80
N MET A 80 0.16 -8.47 9.49
CA MET A 80 -0.42 -9.60 8.74
C MET A 80 0.60 -10.09 7.71
N GLU A 81 0.82 -11.39 7.65
CA GLU A 81 1.61 -12.04 6.60
C GLU A 81 0.68 -12.54 5.48
N PHE A 82 1.15 -12.43 4.25
CA PHE A 82 0.54 -13.01 3.05
C PHE A 82 1.67 -13.69 2.25
N ASP A 83 1.32 -14.62 1.37
CA ASP A 83 2.29 -15.41 0.59
C ASP A 83 3.33 -14.56 -0.16
N GLU A 84 2.96 -13.38 -0.64
CA GLU A 84 3.82 -12.53 -1.48
C GLU A 84 4.23 -11.19 -0.84
N PHE A 85 3.66 -10.81 0.30
CA PHE A 85 4.02 -9.58 1.02
C PHE A 85 3.58 -9.65 2.48
N SER A 86 4.11 -8.76 3.30
CA SER A 86 3.60 -8.48 4.64
C SER A 86 2.93 -7.11 4.67
N ALA A 87 1.89 -6.97 5.49
CA ALA A 87 1.27 -5.70 5.80
C ALA A 87 1.49 -5.36 7.28
N GLY A 88 1.83 -4.10 7.57
CA GLY A 88 2.05 -3.64 8.94
C GLY A 88 1.67 -2.18 9.13
N VAL A 89 1.35 -1.79 10.35
CA VAL A 89 0.96 -0.42 10.69
C VAL A 89 2.18 0.36 11.23
N ASP A 90 2.50 1.48 10.59
CA ASP A 90 3.51 2.45 11.03
C ASP A 90 2.94 3.87 10.97
N ASN A 91 2.96 4.61 12.08
CA ASN A 91 2.44 5.99 12.17
C ASN A 91 1.03 6.18 11.56
N ASP A 92 0.07 5.32 11.94
CA ASP A 92 -1.31 5.29 11.43
C ASP A 92 -1.44 5.00 9.92
N GLU A 93 -0.37 4.55 9.27
CA GLU A 93 -0.35 4.15 7.87
C GLU A 93 -0.10 2.64 7.75
N VAL A 94 -0.89 1.97 6.89
CA VAL A 94 -0.62 0.57 6.53
C VAL A 94 0.45 0.56 5.44
N LEU A 95 1.59 -0.02 5.75
CA LEU A 95 2.70 -0.26 4.83
C LEU A 95 2.69 -1.72 4.40
N LEU A 96 2.91 -1.96 3.12
CA LEU A 96 3.04 -3.28 2.51
C LEU A 96 4.47 -3.44 2.03
N TRP A 97 5.10 -4.59 2.26
CA TRP A 97 6.47 -4.84 1.78
C TRP A 97 6.67 -6.31 1.44
N LYS A 98 7.55 -6.57 0.48
CA LYS A 98 7.95 -7.92 0.10
C LYS A 98 9.25 -8.29 0.82
N GLU A 99 9.41 -9.57 1.14
CA GLU A 99 10.67 -10.05 1.72
C GLU A 99 11.83 -9.79 0.74
N GLY A 100 12.92 -9.21 1.25
CA GLY A 100 14.08 -8.86 0.45
C GLY A 100 13.93 -7.63 -0.45
N ASP A 101 12.77 -6.97 -0.49
CA ASP A 101 12.61 -5.68 -1.15
C ASP A 101 12.95 -4.54 -0.18
N HIS A 102 13.43 -3.42 -0.73
CA HIS A 102 13.79 -2.22 0.04
C HIS A 102 12.69 -1.17 0.02
N ILE A 103 11.69 -1.35 -0.85
CA ILE A 103 10.53 -0.48 -0.99
C ILE A 103 9.37 -1.04 -0.18
N SER A 104 8.84 -0.22 0.73
CA SER A 104 7.51 -0.43 1.33
C SER A 104 6.51 0.55 0.73
N GLU A 105 5.26 0.12 0.57
CA GLU A 105 4.24 0.81 -0.22
C GLU A 105 2.95 1.01 0.56
N SER A 106 2.22 2.08 0.27
CA SER A 106 0.87 2.31 0.77
C SER A 106 0.05 3.14 -0.21
N LEU A 107 -1.27 3.07 -0.07
CA LEU A 107 -2.22 3.91 -0.79
C LEU A 107 -3.03 4.78 0.17
N ARG A 108 -3.26 6.02 -0.23
CA ARG A 108 -4.16 6.94 0.45
C ARG A 108 -5.18 7.51 -0.54
N THR A 109 -6.44 7.52 -0.15
CA THR A 109 -7.52 8.17 -0.89
C THR A 109 -7.70 9.60 -0.39
N VAL A 110 -7.71 10.57 -1.30
CA VAL A 110 -7.92 12.00 -0.97
C VAL A 110 -9.07 12.55 -1.80
N ASN A 111 -10.18 12.88 -1.13
CA ASN A 111 -11.31 13.56 -1.78
C ASN A 111 -10.87 14.94 -2.28
N ARG A 112 -11.22 15.28 -3.53
CA ARG A 112 -11.01 16.64 -4.03
C ARG A 112 -12.10 17.55 -3.47
N ASN A 113 -11.70 18.69 -2.90
CA ASN A 113 -12.65 19.75 -2.55
C ASN A 113 -13.44 20.20 -3.80
N GLU A 114 -14.75 20.42 -3.63
CA GLU A 114 -15.72 20.71 -4.71
C GLU A 114 -15.33 21.86 -5.65
N LEU A 115 -14.44 22.76 -5.20
CA LEU A 115 -14.01 23.96 -5.92
C LEU A 115 -13.11 23.71 -7.14
N ALA A 116 -12.61 22.47 -7.34
CA ALA A 116 -11.76 22.09 -8.48
C ALA A 116 -12.45 21.13 -9.48
N ASN A 117 -13.76 20.96 -9.38
CA ASN A 117 -14.55 20.08 -10.24
C ASN A 117 -14.74 20.66 -11.65
N ASN A 118 -13.90 20.26 -12.60
CA ASN A 118 -14.20 20.47 -14.04
C ASN A 118 -14.02 19.24 -14.92
N ASP A 119 -13.47 18.12 -14.40
CA ASP A 119 -13.02 17.00 -15.26
C ASP A 119 -13.67 15.64 -14.92
N GLY A 120 -14.69 15.60 -14.07
CA GLY A 120 -15.41 14.36 -13.70
C GLY A 120 -14.71 13.43 -12.70
N TYR A 121 -13.48 13.74 -12.29
CA TYR A 121 -12.75 13.02 -11.24
C TYR A 121 -13.08 13.55 -9.84
N THR A 122 -13.51 12.67 -8.94
CA THR A 122 -13.96 13.00 -7.58
C THR A 122 -12.86 12.93 -6.52
N GLY A 123 -11.67 12.42 -6.86
CA GLY A 123 -10.56 12.35 -5.91
C GLY A 123 -9.19 12.05 -6.48
N LEU A 124 -8.27 11.76 -5.57
CA LEU A 124 -6.88 11.41 -5.85
C LEU A 124 -6.52 10.09 -5.14
N ILE A 125 -5.74 9.26 -5.81
CA ILE A 125 -5.01 8.16 -5.16
C ILE A 125 -3.57 8.63 -5.01
N VAL A 126 -3.06 8.60 -3.78
CA VAL A 126 -1.66 8.87 -3.49
C VAL A 126 -1.00 7.54 -3.18
N HIS A 127 -0.07 7.12 -4.03
CA HIS A 127 0.83 6.00 -3.82
C HIS A 127 2.09 6.50 -3.13
N HIS A 128 2.32 6.02 -1.92
CA HIS A 128 3.47 6.36 -1.11
C HIS A 128 4.42 5.16 -1.11
N GLN A 129 5.68 5.41 -1.43
CA GLN A 129 6.75 4.43 -1.43
C GLN A 129 7.88 4.94 -0.54
N ARG A 130 8.35 4.12 0.39
CA ARG A 130 9.49 4.41 1.26
C ARG A 130 10.63 3.49 0.92
N ASN A 131 11.79 4.06 0.58
CA ASN A 131 13.00 3.30 0.30
C ASN A 131 13.89 3.22 1.55
N SER A 132 13.95 2.02 2.13
CA SER A 132 14.73 1.75 3.34
C SER A 132 16.25 1.86 3.16
N GLU A 133 16.78 1.67 1.94
CA GLU A 133 18.22 1.83 1.68
C GLU A 133 18.66 3.29 1.66
N THR A 134 17.81 4.16 1.11
CA THR A 134 18.16 5.57 0.89
C THR A 134 17.56 6.52 1.93
N GLY A 135 16.53 6.08 2.64
CA GLY A 135 15.72 6.92 3.53
C GLY A 135 14.91 7.99 2.78
N GLU A 136 14.73 7.83 1.47
CA GLU A 136 13.90 8.70 0.64
C GLU A 136 12.49 8.12 0.52
N ASP A 137 11.49 8.98 0.55
CA ASP A 137 10.11 8.65 0.22
C ASP A 137 9.75 9.24 -1.15
N MET A 138 8.86 8.55 -1.87
CA MET A 138 8.22 9.04 -3.08
C MET A 138 6.70 8.99 -2.92
N LEU A 139 6.04 10.10 -3.28
CA LEU A 139 4.59 10.21 -3.35
C LEU A 139 4.19 10.45 -4.79
N VAL A 140 3.32 9.58 -5.32
CA VAL A 140 2.77 9.71 -6.67
C VAL A 140 1.27 9.87 -6.57
N SER A 141 0.74 10.98 -7.11
CA SER A 141 -0.70 11.24 -7.10
C SER A 141 -1.30 10.96 -8.47
N TYR A 142 -2.38 10.18 -8.47
CA TYR A 142 -3.19 9.85 -9.64
C TYR A 142 -4.57 10.50 -9.50
N GLN A 143 -5.09 11.06 -10.58
CA GLN A 143 -6.49 11.47 -10.63
C GLN A 143 -7.37 10.22 -10.72
N ASN A 144 -8.40 10.14 -9.88
CA ASN A 144 -9.28 8.98 -9.88
C ASN A 144 -10.75 9.37 -9.62
N GLN A 145 -11.65 8.57 -10.16
CA GLN A 145 -13.07 8.61 -9.83
C GLN A 145 -13.34 7.44 -8.88
N TYR A 146 -13.82 7.72 -7.67
CA TYR A 146 -14.16 6.67 -6.72
C TYR A 146 -15.48 5.98 -7.10
N ARG A 147 -15.59 4.68 -6.80
CA ARG A 147 -16.88 3.98 -6.76
C ARG A 147 -17.69 4.37 -5.52
N GLU A 148 -18.99 4.12 -5.54
CA GLU A 148 -19.86 4.26 -4.37
C GLU A 148 -19.39 3.41 -3.17
N ASP A 149 -18.73 2.28 -3.43
CA ASP A 149 -18.16 1.39 -2.42
C ASP A 149 -16.70 1.72 -2.04
N GLY A 150 -16.13 2.79 -2.59
CA GLY A 150 -14.77 3.24 -2.28
C GLY A 150 -13.63 2.50 -3.00
N ARG A 151 -13.93 1.50 -3.85
CA ARG A 151 -12.88 0.76 -4.59
C ARG A 151 -12.15 1.63 -5.62
N ILE A 152 -10.91 1.24 -5.91
CA ILE A 152 -9.98 1.92 -6.81
C ILE A 152 -10.02 1.31 -8.21
N PHE A 153 -10.25 2.13 -9.24
CA PHE A 153 -10.13 1.72 -10.64
C PHE A 153 -8.67 1.79 -11.11
N SER A 154 -8.05 0.64 -11.35
CA SER A 154 -6.67 0.56 -11.85
C SER A 154 -6.48 1.25 -13.20
N CYS A 155 -7.50 1.30 -14.06
CA CYS A 155 -7.42 1.95 -15.38
C CYS A 155 -7.14 3.46 -15.31
N ASN A 156 -7.44 4.11 -14.18
CA ASN A 156 -7.22 5.55 -13.96
C ASN A 156 -5.81 5.86 -13.41
N LEU A 157 -5.03 4.83 -13.05
CA LEU A 157 -3.72 4.99 -12.40
C LEU A 157 -2.55 4.96 -13.39
N ARG A 158 -2.82 5.29 -14.66
CA ARG A 158 -1.83 5.17 -15.75
C ARG A 158 -0.89 6.36 -15.87
N THR A 159 -1.37 7.57 -15.57
CA THR A 159 -0.58 8.79 -15.76
C THR A 159 -0.57 9.59 -14.46
N PRO A 160 0.60 9.74 -13.82
CA PRO A 160 0.70 10.45 -12.56
C PRO A 160 0.57 11.96 -12.79
N PHE A 161 -0.25 12.60 -11.97
CA PHE A 161 -0.48 14.03 -12.00
C PHE A 161 0.60 14.79 -11.25
N VAL A 162 1.01 14.29 -10.08
CA VAL A 162 2.05 14.88 -9.21
C VAL A 162 3.01 13.79 -8.79
N ILE A 163 4.30 14.12 -8.77
CA ILE A 163 5.36 13.29 -8.18
C ILE A 163 6.10 14.15 -7.15
N CYS A 164 6.25 13.66 -5.92
CA CYS A 164 7.06 14.28 -4.89
C CYS A 164 8.12 13.30 -4.42
N PHE A 165 9.37 13.75 -4.30
CA PHE A 165 10.42 13.06 -3.56
C PHE A 165 10.63 13.79 -2.23
N VAL A 166 10.74 13.04 -1.15
CA VAL A 166 10.94 13.56 0.20
C VAL A 166 12.16 12.88 0.78
N ASN A 167 13.15 13.66 1.19
CA ASN A 167 14.32 13.14 1.89
C ASN A 167 14.53 13.98 3.16
N GLY A 168 14.27 13.36 4.31
CA GLY A 168 14.10 14.08 5.58
C GLY A 168 13.03 15.17 5.45
N ASN A 169 13.36 16.40 5.86
CA ASN A 169 12.43 17.55 5.80
C ASN A 169 12.46 18.32 4.46
N LYS A 170 13.09 17.77 3.41
CA LYS A 170 13.21 18.44 2.10
C LYS A 170 12.29 17.77 1.09
N VAL A 171 11.38 18.56 0.50
CA VAL A 171 10.44 18.09 -0.51
C VAL A 171 10.84 18.63 -1.88
N THR A 172 11.00 17.74 -2.86
CA THR A 172 11.13 18.08 -4.27
C THR A 172 9.88 17.62 -5.01
N LYS A 173 9.06 18.56 -5.47
CA LYS A 173 7.77 18.28 -6.11
C LYS A 173 7.80 18.63 -7.60
N TYR A 174 7.19 17.78 -8.40
CA TYR A 174 6.99 17.93 -9.84
C TYR A 174 5.51 17.75 -10.19
N LEU A 175 4.98 18.63 -11.03
CA LEU A 175 3.59 18.58 -11.52
C LEU A 175 3.58 18.33 -13.02
N ASN A 176 2.79 17.36 -13.48
CA ASN A 176 2.50 17.19 -14.92
C ASN A 176 1.62 18.36 -15.38
N PHE A 177 2.16 19.16 -16.28
CA PHE A 177 1.48 20.25 -16.94
C PHE A 177 1.20 19.88 -18.39
N ARG A 178 -0.04 20.15 -18.82
CA ARG A 178 -0.50 19.89 -20.20
C ARG A 178 -0.82 21.20 -20.89
N THR A 179 -0.39 21.33 -22.14
CA THR A 179 -0.65 22.54 -22.94
C THR A 179 -0.86 22.20 -24.41
N ASN A 180 -1.74 22.95 -25.06
CA ASN A 180 -2.06 22.80 -26.48
C ASN A 180 -1.34 23.86 -27.32
N ARG A 181 -1.46 23.76 -28.64
CA ARG A 181 -0.75 24.61 -29.63
C ARG A 181 -1.03 26.11 -29.51
N ASP A 182 -2.17 26.51 -28.96
CA ASP A 182 -2.62 27.91 -28.94
C ASP A 182 -2.08 28.73 -27.76
N TYR A 183 -1.19 28.15 -26.94
CA TYR A 183 -0.70 28.78 -25.71
C TYR A 183 0.76 29.20 -25.82
N PHE A 184 1.11 30.35 -25.23
CA PHE A 184 2.50 30.83 -25.12
C PHE A 184 3.46 29.79 -24.49
N SER A 185 2.97 28.97 -23.57
CA SER A 185 3.73 27.86 -22.98
C SER A 185 4.23 26.85 -24.02
N TYR A 186 3.49 26.64 -25.11
CA TYR A 186 3.87 25.73 -26.19
C TYR A 186 5.15 26.18 -26.89
N ASP A 187 5.23 27.46 -27.26
CA ASP A 187 6.42 28.04 -27.89
C ASP A 187 7.62 28.03 -26.94
N VAL A 188 7.41 28.39 -25.68
CA VAL A 188 8.45 28.37 -24.64
C VAL A 188 9.04 26.96 -24.50
N ILE A 189 8.20 25.93 -24.38
CA ILE A 189 8.65 24.54 -24.27
C ILE A 189 9.43 24.15 -25.53
N THR A 190 8.93 24.51 -26.71
CA THR A 190 9.60 24.19 -27.97
C THR A 190 10.97 24.84 -28.10
N ILE A 191 11.09 26.11 -27.73
CA ILE A 191 12.38 26.82 -27.71
C ILE A 191 13.35 26.15 -26.73
N LYS A 192 12.86 25.70 -25.57
CA LYS A 192 13.69 25.02 -24.56
C LYS A 192 14.21 23.66 -25.03
N GLU A 193 13.42 22.93 -25.82
CA GLU A 193 13.78 21.59 -26.28
C GLU A 193 14.65 21.58 -27.54
N TYR A 194 14.32 22.42 -28.53
CA TYR A 194 14.98 22.41 -29.84
C TYR A 194 15.95 23.58 -30.02
N GLY A 195 15.92 24.56 -29.11
CA GLY A 195 16.71 25.77 -29.19
C GLY A 195 16.05 26.86 -30.04
N LEU A 196 16.37 28.11 -29.72
CA LEU A 196 15.80 29.28 -30.40
C LEU A 196 16.09 29.28 -31.91
N SER A 197 17.29 28.83 -32.32
CA SER A 197 17.65 28.82 -33.75
C SER A 197 16.75 27.89 -34.56
N GLU A 198 16.47 26.69 -34.08
CA GLU A 198 15.61 25.74 -34.81
C GLU A 198 14.15 26.19 -34.73
N PHE A 199 13.72 26.73 -33.60
CA PHE A 199 12.41 27.33 -33.46
C PHE A 199 12.18 28.47 -34.47
N LEU A 200 13.14 29.39 -34.65
CA LEU A 200 12.98 30.49 -35.62
C LEU A 200 12.98 30.01 -37.08
N LYS A 201 13.65 28.89 -37.39
CA LYS A 201 13.68 28.32 -38.75
C LYS A 201 12.40 27.57 -39.09
N ASN A 202 11.90 26.75 -38.17
CA ASN A 202 10.86 25.77 -38.45
C ASN A 202 9.52 26.11 -37.79
N GLY A 203 9.51 26.94 -36.75
CA GLY A 203 8.36 27.22 -35.90
C GLY A 203 8.05 26.08 -34.91
N SER A 204 7.25 26.37 -33.89
CA SER A 204 6.91 25.36 -32.87
C SER A 204 6.05 24.23 -33.40
N TYR A 205 5.10 24.54 -34.30
CA TYR A 205 4.21 23.56 -34.89
C TYR A 205 4.96 22.43 -35.61
N ALA A 206 5.94 22.78 -36.45
CA ALA A 206 6.69 21.81 -37.24
C ALA A 206 7.63 20.95 -36.39
N LEU A 207 8.17 21.52 -35.29
CA LEU A 207 9.12 20.83 -34.42
C LEU A 207 8.44 19.87 -33.45
N GLN A 208 7.27 20.24 -32.93
CA GLN A 208 6.58 19.42 -31.92
C GLN A 208 5.60 18.43 -32.53
N GLY A 209 4.85 18.79 -33.57
CA GLY A 209 3.91 17.88 -34.24
C GLY A 209 2.72 17.37 -33.39
N ASP A 210 2.71 17.61 -32.08
CA ASP A 210 1.71 17.11 -31.12
C ASP A 210 0.58 18.12 -30.87
N TYR A 211 -0.65 17.62 -30.65
CA TYR A 211 -1.81 18.46 -30.30
C TYR A 211 -1.86 18.84 -28.82
N GLU A 212 -1.24 18.02 -27.96
CA GLU A 212 -1.11 18.23 -26.51
C GLU A 212 0.32 17.87 -26.10
N ILE A 213 1.05 18.83 -25.50
CA ILE A 213 2.37 18.59 -24.91
C ILE A 213 2.19 18.37 -23.41
N ARG A 214 2.79 17.28 -22.90
CA ARG A 214 2.82 16.95 -21.46
C ARG A 214 4.24 17.03 -20.94
N ARG A 215 4.47 17.83 -19.90
CA ARG A 215 5.79 17.99 -19.27
C ARG A 215 5.67 18.12 -17.76
N TYR A 216 6.65 17.60 -17.05
CA TYR A 216 6.78 17.80 -15.62
C TYR A 216 7.58 19.05 -15.33
N PHE A 217 7.05 19.89 -14.45
CA PHE A 217 7.74 21.08 -13.97
C PHE A 217 7.95 21.01 -12.48
N LYS A 218 9.16 21.40 -12.05
CA LYS A 218 9.44 21.57 -10.63
C LYS A 218 8.53 22.65 -10.06
N VAL A 219 7.85 22.30 -8.96
CA VAL A 219 7.01 23.21 -8.19
C VAL A 219 7.91 24.06 -7.31
N LEU A 220 7.81 25.38 -7.45
CA LEU A 220 8.55 26.35 -6.63
C LEU A 220 7.91 26.53 -5.26
N PHE A 221 6.58 26.64 -5.27
CA PHE A 221 5.80 26.95 -4.09
C PHE A 221 4.38 26.41 -4.28
N GLN A 222 3.75 25.99 -3.20
CA GLN A 222 2.34 25.62 -3.16
C GLN A 222 1.65 26.54 -2.17
N LYS A 223 0.58 27.21 -2.62
CA LYS A 223 -0.28 28.04 -1.77
C LYS A 223 -1.10 27.16 -0.82
N GLU A 224 -1.64 27.78 0.23
CA GLU A 224 -2.55 27.13 1.18
C GLU A 224 -3.78 26.52 0.49
N ASP A 225 -4.26 27.16 -0.57
CA ASP A 225 -5.39 26.68 -1.39
C ASP A 225 -5.04 25.50 -2.32
N GLY A 226 -3.79 25.03 -2.29
CA GLY A 226 -3.30 23.92 -3.12
C GLY A 226 -2.75 24.34 -4.48
N THR A 227 -2.89 25.61 -4.88
CA THR A 227 -2.37 26.11 -6.16
C THR A 227 -0.84 26.00 -6.18
N CYS A 228 -0.33 25.31 -7.20
CA CYS A 228 1.11 25.14 -7.41
C CYS A 228 1.65 26.24 -8.32
N ILE A 229 2.67 26.95 -7.85
CA ILE A 229 3.46 27.87 -8.67
C ILE A 229 4.58 27.06 -9.31
N LEU A 230 4.51 26.93 -10.63
CA LEU A 230 5.48 26.19 -11.41
C LEU A 230 6.69 27.06 -11.71
N GLY A 231 7.87 26.45 -11.79
CA GLY A 231 9.06 27.15 -12.26
C GLY A 231 9.09 27.46 -13.76
N VAL A 232 7.95 27.40 -14.45
CA VAL A 232 7.79 27.83 -15.84
C VAL A 232 7.95 29.36 -15.92
N PRO A 233 8.66 29.92 -16.91
CA PRO A 233 9.41 29.26 -18.00
C PRO A 233 10.90 29.02 -17.66
N ILE A 234 11.30 29.25 -16.41
CA ILE A 234 12.71 29.35 -16.00
C ILE A 234 13.36 27.96 -15.98
N PHE A 235 12.73 27.02 -15.29
CA PHE A 235 13.24 25.68 -15.10
C PHE A 235 13.12 24.82 -16.35
N HIS A 236 13.98 23.80 -16.41
CA HIS A 236 13.92 22.80 -17.46
C HIS A 236 12.61 22.00 -17.35
N PRO A 237 11.81 21.89 -18.43
CA PRO A 237 10.70 20.95 -18.51
C PRO A 237 11.26 19.53 -18.59
N TYR A 238 10.73 18.60 -17.81
CA TYR A 238 11.07 17.18 -17.94
C TYR A 238 10.02 16.48 -18.79
N LYS A 239 10.48 15.66 -19.74
CA LYS A 239 9.65 14.72 -20.48
C LYS A 239 9.17 13.58 -19.58
N GLU A 240 8.15 12.86 -20.03
CA GLU A 240 7.62 11.73 -19.24
C GLU A 240 8.68 10.64 -19.08
N GLU A 241 9.48 10.37 -20.12
CA GLU A 241 10.56 9.38 -20.09
C GLU A 241 11.70 9.80 -19.15
N GLU A 242 12.03 11.09 -19.09
CA GLU A 242 13.05 11.62 -18.19
C GLU A 242 12.62 11.48 -16.72
N MET A 243 11.34 11.73 -16.43
CA MET A 243 10.79 11.49 -15.10
C MET A 243 10.73 10.01 -14.73
N GLN A 244 10.34 9.14 -15.67
CA GLN A 244 10.36 7.69 -15.46
C GLN A 244 11.77 7.18 -15.16
N GLN A 245 12.77 7.66 -15.89
CA GLN A 245 14.16 7.32 -15.64
C GLN A 245 14.62 7.81 -14.26
N MET A 246 14.28 9.06 -13.88
CA MET A 246 14.60 9.61 -12.55
C MET A 246 14.00 8.77 -11.41
N ILE A 247 12.75 8.32 -11.56
CA ILE A 247 12.06 7.45 -10.58
C ILE A 247 12.80 6.11 -10.46
N LYS A 248 13.11 5.49 -11.61
CA LYS A 248 13.81 4.22 -11.67
C LYS A 248 15.22 4.30 -11.07
N ASP A 249 15.98 5.35 -11.37
CA ASP A 249 17.34 5.55 -10.85
C ASP A 249 17.37 5.69 -9.32
N LYS A 250 16.25 6.10 -8.72
CA LYS A 250 16.07 6.20 -7.26
C LYS A 250 15.54 4.91 -6.63
N GLY A 251 15.32 3.86 -7.41
CA GLY A 251 14.81 2.57 -6.93
C GLY A 251 13.29 2.50 -6.75
N PHE A 252 12.55 3.53 -7.19
CA PHE A 252 11.09 3.55 -7.07
C PHE A 252 10.38 3.08 -8.33
N ARG A 253 9.06 2.89 -8.23
CA ARG A 253 8.19 2.44 -9.32
C ARG A 253 7.12 3.47 -9.60
N LEU A 254 6.77 3.65 -10.88
CA LEU A 254 5.65 4.52 -11.22
C LEU A 254 4.33 3.78 -10.99
N GLU A 255 4.19 2.63 -11.63
CA GLU A 255 2.97 1.83 -11.56
C GLU A 255 2.77 1.27 -10.15
N ILE A 256 1.53 1.36 -9.66
CA ILE A 256 1.14 0.73 -8.41
C ILE A 256 1.08 -0.78 -8.65
N PRO A 257 1.84 -1.59 -7.90
CA PRO A 257 1.80 -3.04 -8.05
C PRO A 257 0.40 -3.60 -7.75
N GLN A 258 0.04 -4.67 -8.47
CA GLN A 258 -1.30 -5.25 -8.39
C GLN A 258 -1.64 -5.71 -6.95
N TYR A 259 -0.68 -6.33 -6.25
CA TYR A 259 -0.88 -6.79 -4.86
C TYR A 259 -1.27 -5.65 -3.91
N VAL A 260 -0.75 -4.44 -4.13
CA VAL A 260 -1.12 -3.25 -3.35
C VAL A 260 -2.56 -2.87 -3.66
N LEU A 261 -2.95 -2.83 -4.94
CA LEU A 261 -4.34 -2.52 -5.32
C LEU A 261 -5.33 -3.55 -4.78
N ASP A 262 -4.99 -4.83 -4.85
CA ASP A 262 -5.82 -5.94 -4.39
C ASP A 262 -6.00 -5.91 -2.88
N TYR A 263 -4.96 -5.56 -2.12
CA TYR A 263 -5.05 -5.40 -0.67
C TYR A 263 -6.01 -4.28 -0.29
N TYR A 264 -5.87 -3.11 -0.91
CA TYR A 264 -6.74 -1.96 -0.63
C TYR A 264 -8.17 -2.12 -1.18
N ASN A 265 -8.38 -2.95 -2.19
CA ASN A 265 -9.71 -3.30 -2.69
C ASN A 265 -10.36 -4.45 -1.90
N GLY A 266 -9.65 -5.08 -0.96
CA GLY A 266 -10.17 -6.15 -0.12
C GLY A 266 -10.28 -7.50 -0.83
N GLU A 267 -9.39 -7.78 -1.78
CA GLU A 267 -9.43 -9.00 -2.60
C GLU A 267 -8.70 -10.20 -1.93
N TYR A 268 -8.00 -9.99 -0.81
CA TYR A 268 -7.37 -11.06 -0.01
C TYR A 268 -8.31 -11.60 1.06
N GLU A 269 -8.77 -12.85 0.90
CA GLU A 269 -9.66 -13.53 1.84
C GLU A 269 -9.00 -13.77 3.20
N GLU A 270 -7.67 -13.94 3.23
CA GLU A 270 -6.88 -14.15 4.44
C GLU A 270 -7.01 -12.94 5.40
N SER A 271 -7.13 -11.72 4.86
CA SER A 271 -7.37 -10.53 5.68
C SER A 271 -8.71 -10.57 6.40
N LEU A 272 -9.74 -11.20 5.81
CA LEU A 272 -11.01 -11.45 6.48
C LEU A 272 -10.84 -12.50 7.59
N GLU A 273 -10.12 -13.59 7.32
CA GLU A 273 -9.83 -14.64 8.30
C GLU A 273 -9.13 -14.08 9.53
N TYR A 274 -8.07 -13.29 9.35
CA TYR A 274 -7.32 -12.69 10.46
C TYR A 274 -8.21 -11.80 11.34
N LYS A 275 -9.07 -11.00 10.71
CA LYS A 275 -10.05 -10.13 11.42
C LYS A 275 -11.07 -10.95 12.18
N GLU A 276 -11.61 -12.02 11.59
CA GLU A 276 -12.53 -12.92 12.29
C GLU A 276 -11.86 -13.67 13.45
N LEU A 277 -10.59 -14.07 13.29
CA LEU A 277 -9.81 -14.73 14.35
C LEU A 277 -9.52 -13.79 15.51
N ALA A 278 -9.12 -12.54 15.25
CA ALA A 278 -8.90 -11.56 16.32
C ALA A 278 -10.16 -11.33 17.17
N LEU A 279 -11.33 -11.27 16.53
CA LEU A 279 -12.62 -11.20 17.23
C LEU A 279 -12.91 -12.48 18.02
N ALA A 280 -12.69 -13.65 17.43
CA ALA A 280 -12.93 -14.93 18.11
C ALA A 280 -12.00 -15.13 19.32
N LEU A 281 -10.74 -14.68 19.24
CA LEU A 281 -9.79 -14.67 20.35
C LEU A 281 -10.27 -13.76 21.48
N LYS A 282 -10.76 -12.56 21.15
CA LYS A 282 -11.33 -11.62 22.12
C LYS A 282 -12.50 -12.24 22.88
N ASP A 283 -13.43 -12.86 22.17
CA ASP A 283 -14.59 -13.50 22.78
C ASP A 283 -14.18 -14.68 23.67
N PHE A 284 -13.22 -15.50 23.22
CA PHE A 284 -12.68 -16.61 24.00
C PHE A 284 -12.02 -16.14 25.31
N ASP A 285 -11.17 -15.12 25.26
CA ASP A 285 -10.48 -14.59 26.43
C ASP A 285 -11.45 -13.95 27.44
N LEU A 286 -12.51 -13.27 26.94
CA LEU A 286 -13.60 -12.75 27.78
C LEU A 286 -14.40 -13.86 28.47
N GLU A 287 -14.73 -14.94 27.76
CA GLU A 287 -15.44 -16.10 28.32
C GLU A 287 -14.59 -16.77 29.43
N MET A 288 -13.30 -16.95 29.17
CA MET A 288 -12.37 -17.53 30.13
C MET A 288 -12.17 -16.66 31.37
N ALA A 289 -12.09 -15.34 31.22
CA ALA A 289 -12.03 -14.40 32.33
C ALA A 289 -13.30 -14.46 33.20
N THR A 290 -14.47 -14.60 32.58
CA THR A 290 -15.75 -14.71 33.28
C THR A 290 -15.84 -16.00 34.09
N LYS A 291 -15.50 -17.15 33.48
CA LYS A 291 -15.46 -18.46 34.17
C LYS A 291 -14.49 -18.49 35.35
N ARG A 292 -13.36 -17.77 35.25
CA ARG A 292 -12.40 -17.64 36.37
C ARG A 292 -12.98 -16.84 37.53
N LYS A 293 -13.71 -15.75 37.27
CA LYS A 293 -14.37 -14.95 38.33
C LYS A 293 -15.45 -15.74 39.06
N GLU A 294 -16.24 -16.54 38.34
CA GLU A 294 -17.29 -17.40 38.95
C GLU A 294 -16.70 -18.49 39.86
N LYS A 295 -15.55 -19.06 39.51
CA LYS A 295 -14.86 -20.07 40.34
C LYS A 295 -14.17 -19.52 41.59
N VAL A 296 -13.87 -18.23 41.66
CA VAL A 296 -13.22 -17.60 42.82
C VAL A 296 -14.26 -16.98 43.77
N GLY A 297 -15.47 -16.71 43.26
CA GLY A 297 -16.60 -16.22 44.05
C GLY A 297 -17.54 -17.32 44.58
N SER A 298 -17.21 -18.61 44.40
CA SER A 298 -17.89 -19.78 44.96
C SER A 298 -17.01 -20.50 45.98
#